data_AF-A0A2S8ZJ18-F1
#
_entry.id   AF-A0A2S8ZJ18-F1
#
_cell.length_a   1.000
_cell.length_b   1.000
_cell.length_c   1.000
_cell.angle_alpha   90.00
_cell.angle_beta   90.00
_cell.angle_gamma   90.00
#
_symmetry.space_group_name_H-M   'P 1'
#
loop_
_entity.id
_entity.type
_entity.pdbx_description
1 polymer ?
#
loop_
_entity_poly.entity_id
_entity_poly.type
_entity_poly.pdbx_seq_one_letter_code
_entity_poly.pdbx_strand_id
1 'polypeptide(L)'
;MILKKIQSLIFLLLVIIVNAQDEFITIWKPASTIIPTVTVDAPYQANPQQIWFPGIGDNYNIYWEEIGYPQHNGSLINVTSTKQVLIDFGPSLSDGTDAKYRVKVSNGSGAFSQIKFGTVQLYTAPEQLIPIWQVNGSADKLLEIEQWGNISWTTMNSAFSLCKLMELTATDTPKLNNVEDASFMFYGTTSFTGASSMQNWDTSKIKNFSFMFSLLFDITPSTLTEQFNSPYLDSWNMSSATNLSYMFGNRTHFNKTLNSWDVSNVTDMSWMFGQCLSFNQRLDSWDTSNLEDMHFMFHMIPVFNQPLNWNTSKVTNMAHVFHGCTSFNQSLESWDMTKVTKIDQILNIASSFNQSLGNWNLASVIDGGGALTMSGINCENYSKTLLGWADNPNTANNVSLGSLTGLKYASNVSDKRDILINKGWSLTGDTVGSCLLSSSDLKLNKKLSLYPNPAVDDIHIEGLSDIKSYKIYDTSGRLVKEGNPNRDMINVSSLPKGNYILQFILKDTTLSSKFIKK
;
A
#
# COMPACT_ATOMS: atom_id res chain seq x y z
N MET A 1 -31.58 58.57 43.34
CA MET A 1 -30.36 59.15 43.91
C MET A 1 -29.50 57.99 44.42
N ILE A 2 -28.36 57.72 43.76
CA ILE A 2 -27.18 56.97 44.30
C ILE A 2 -27.41 55.45 44.54
N LEU A 3 -26.62 54.46 44.09
CA LEU A 3 -25.36 54.36 43.34
C LEU A 3 -25.26 52.92 42.80
N LYS A 4 -24.71 52.76 41.59
CA LYS A 4 -24.26 51.47 41.04
C LYS A 4 -23.17 50.86 41.93
N LYS A 5 -23.32 49.60 42.35
CA LYS A 5 -22.19 48.76 42.80
C LYS A 5 -21.72 47.91 41.61
N ILE A 6 -20.60 48.32 41.03
CA ILE A 6 -19.80 47.52 40.11
C ILE A 6 -19.04 46.52 40.98
N GLN A 7 -19.35 45.23 40.88
CA GLN A 7 -18.46 44.17 41.33
C GLN A 7 -17.49 43.88 40.18
N SER A 8 -16.24 44.32 40.34
CA SER A 8 -15.14 43.92 39.46
C SER A 8 -14.90 42.42 39.62
N LEU A 9 -15.24 41.64 38.60
CA LEU A 9 -14.73 40.29 38.41
C LEU A 9 -13.24 40.43 38.05
N ILE A 10 -12.36 40.22 39.01
CA ILE A 10 -10.94 39.99 38.74
C ILE A 10 -10.87 38.57 38.17
N PHE A 11 -10.87 38.46 36.84
CA PHE A 11 -10.46 37.24 36.15
C PHE A 11 -8.95 37.11 36.39
N LEU A 12 -8.57 36.36 37.42
CA LEU A 12 -7.20 35.92 37.60
C LEU A 12 -6.92 34.90 36.49
N LEU A 13 -6.49 35.39 35.34
CA LEU A 13 -5.91 34.56 34.29
C LEU A 13 -4.63 33.99 34.90
N LEU A 14 -4.72 32.80 35.50
CA LEU A 14 -3.55 32.01 35.82
C LEU A 14 -2.92 31.66 34.47
N VAL A 15 -2.01 32.51 34.01
CA VAL A 15 -1.03 32.14 33.00
C VAL A 15 -0.20 31.07 33.69
N ILE A 16 -0.59 29.81 33.52
CA ILE A 16 0.30 28.68 33.72
C ILE A 16 1.40 28.93 32.71
N ILE A 17 2.51 29.48 33.20
CA ILE A 17 3.79 29.39 32.50
C ILE A 17 4.00 27.88 32.38
N VAL A 18 3.74 27.34 31.19
CA VAL A 18 4.12 25.96 30.87
C VAL A 18 5.64 25.98 30.91
N ASN A 19 6.22 25.70 32.07
CA ASN A 19 7.61 25.31 32.15
C ASN A 19 7.78 24.17 31.15
N ALA A 20 8.81 24.23 30.31
CA ALA A 20 9.15 23.13 29.44
C ALA A 20 9.15 21.85 30.28
N GLN A 21 8.30 20.89 29.94
CA GLN A 21 8.24 19.63 30.65
C GLN A 21 9.40 18.78 30.13
N ASP A 22 10.49 18.72 30.88
CA ASP A 22 11.74 18.08 30.43
C ASP A 22 11.67 16.55 30.45
N GLU A 23 10.71 15.97 31.17
CA GLU A 23 10.64 14.55 31.47
C GLU A 23 9.89 13.76 30.39
N PHE A 24 10.34 12.54 30.10
CA PHE A 24 9.53 11.55 29.40
C PHE A 24 8.61 10.84 30.39
N ILE A 25 7.31 10.78 30.12
CA ILE A 25 6.32 10.28 31.09
C ILE A 25 5.48 9.16 30.48
N THR A 26 5.36 8.06 31.22
CA THR A 26 4.61 6.86 30.84
C THR A 26 3.78 6.31 31.99
N ILE A 27 2.69 5.63 31.67
CA ILE A 27 1.85 4.93 32.65
C ILE A 27 2.01 3.42 32.50
N TRP A 28 2.25 2.75 33.63
CA TRP A 28 2.48 1.31 33.69
C TRP A 28 1.51 0.62 34.65
N LYS A 29 1.10 -0.61 34.31
CA LYS A 29 0.35 -1.51 35.18
C LYS A 29 1.16 -2.79 35.40
N PRO A 30 1.89 -2.90 36.52
CA PRO A 30 2.79 -4.03 36.77
C PRO A 30 2.09 -5.40 36.84
N ALA A 31 0.85 -5.42 37.36
CA ALA A 31 -0.03 -6.58 37.39
C ALA A 31 -0.85 -6.70 36.09
N SER A 32 -0.17 -6.84 34.95
CA SER A 32 -0.84 -6.99 33.64
C SER A 32 -1.59 -8.32 33.53
N THR A 33 -2.72 -8.30 32.83
CA THR A 33 -3.58 -9.46 32.59
C THR A 33 -3.51 -9.98 31.16
N ILE A 34 -2.54 -9.52 30.35
CA ILE A 34 -2.37 -10.02 28.97
C ILE A 34 -2.01 -11.50 28.99
N ILE A 35 -2.66 -12.28 28.12
CA ILE A 35 -2.36 -13.68 27.90
C ILE A 35 -2.06 -13.89 26.40
N PRO A 36 -0.93 -14.55 26.05
CA PRO A 36 0.16 -14.95 26.94
C PRO A 36 0.95 -13.73 27.45
N THR A 37 1.51 -13.84 28.66
CA THR A 37 2.44 -12.83 29.20
C THR A 37 3.66 -12.69 28.30
N VAL A 38 4.25 -11.50 28.25
CA VAL A 38 5.47 -11.28 27.46
C VAL A 38 6.68 -11.78 28.26
N THR A 39 7.38 -12.77 27.73
CA THR A 39 8.63 -13.26 28.31
C THR A 39 9.77 -12.29 28.01
N VAL A 40 10.35 -11.70 29.06
CA VAL A 40 11.54 -10.85 28.92
C VAL A 40 12.84 -11.66 29.05
N ASP A 41 13.86 -11.28 28.28
CA ASP A 41 15.25 -11.69 28.43
C ASP A 41 15.91 -10.83 29.53
N ALA A 42 15.62 -11.24 30.76
CA ALA A 42 16.15 -10.65 31.98
C ALA A 42 16.53 -11.77 32.94
N PRO A 43 17.26 -11.50 34.04
CA PRO A 43 17.61 -12.52 35.03
C PRO A 43 16.39 -13.29 35.58
N TYR A 44 15.22 -12.67 35.57
CA TYR A 44 13.94 -13.26 35.93
C TYR A 44 12.76 -12.43 35.38
N GLN A 45 11.58 -13.05 35.30
CA GLN A 45 10.35 -12.34 34.94
C GLN A 45 9.91 -11.41 36.07
N ALA A 46 9.51 -10.18 35.72
CA ALA A 46 9.06 -9.19 36.68
C ALA A 46 7.73 -9.61 37.33
N ASN A 47 7.67 -9.61 38.66
CA ASN A 47 6.47 -9.94 39.41
C ASN A 47 5.37 -8.84 39.28
N PRO A 48 4.18 -9.01 39.88
CA PRO A 48 3.09 -8.03 39.80
C PRO A 48 3.34 -6.66 40.46
N GLN A 49 4.51 -6.43 41.08
CA GLN A 49 4.95 -5.13 41.62
C GLN A 49 6.16 -4.57 40.86
N GLN A 50 6.59 -5.22 39.79
CA GLN A 50 7.83 -4.90 39.10
C GLN A 50 7.63 -4.73 37.60
N ILE A 51 8.50 -3.92 37.00
CA ILE A 51 8.71 -3.86 35.56
C ILE A 51 10.20 -3.88 35.24
N TRP A 52 10.53 -4.47 34.10
CA TRP A 52 11.80 -4.18 33.43
C TRP A 52 11.59 -3.00 32.50
N PHE A 53 12.05 -1.82 32.93
CA PHE A 53 11.99 -0.59 32.16
C PHE A 53 13.12 -0.58 31.11
N PRO A 54 12.80 -0.53 29.79
CA PRO A 54 13.79 -0.70 28.72
C PRO A 54 14.53 0.60 28.36
N GLY A 55 14.90 1.38 29.36
CA GLY A 55 15.56 2.67 29.18
C GLY A 55 17.08 2.56 29.06
N ILE A 56 17.65 3.21 28.04
CA ILE A 56 19.09 3.20 27.76
C ILE A 56 19.65 4.62 27.82
N GLY A 57 20.79 4.75 28.47
CA GLY A 57 21.45 6.02 28.71
C GLY A 57 22.43 5.96 29.87
N ASP A 58 23.05 7.09 30.17
CA ASP A 58 24.06 7.25 31.21
C ASP A 58 23.63 8.31 32.22
N ASN A 59 23.78 8.03 33.51
CA ASN A 59 23.48 8.94 34.62
C ASN A 59 22.13 9.68 34.55
N TYR A 60 21.09 9.03 34.03
CA TYR A 60 19.75 9.58 33.96
C TYR A 60 18.96 9.27 35.24
N ASN A 61 17.84 9.96 35.46
CA ASN A 61 17.03 9.77 36.66
C ASN A 61 15.65 9.22 36.29
N ILE A 62 15.16 8.31 37.12
CA ILE A 62 13.79 7.76 37.04
C ILE A 62 13.09 8.12 38.35
N TYR A 63 11.90 8.70 38.25
CA TYR A 63 10.98 8.89 39.35
C TYR A 63 9.68 8.15 39.04
N TRP A 64 9.01 7.63 40.06
CA TRP A 64 7.68 7.05 39.90
C TRP A 64 6.77 7.40 41.07
N GLU A 65 5.47 7.44 40.78
CA GLU A 65 4.41 7.60 41.78
C GLU A 65 3.22 6.70 41.45
N GLU A 66 2.57 6.14 42.47
CA GLU A 66 1.31 5.42 42.32
C GLU A 66 0.17 6.40 42.01
N ILE A 67 -0.60 6.13 40.96
CA ILE A 67 -1.69 7.00 40.53
C ILE A 67 -2.83 6.93 41.56
N GLY A 68 -3.19 8.09 42.11
CA GLY A 68 -4.19 8.21 43.19
C GLY A 68 -3.59 8.12 44.60
N TYR A 69 -2.33 7.70 44.72
CA TYR A 69 -1.61 7.56 46.00
C TYR A 69 -0.19 8.15 45.90
N PRO A 70 -0.01 9.45 45.63
CA PRO A 70 1.29 10.05 45.34
C PRO A 70 2.31 9.96 46.48
N GLN A 71 1.88 9.70 47.72
CA GLN A 71 2.76 9.37 48.83
C GLN A 71 3.49 8.03 48.66
N HIS A 72 2.96 7.13 47.83
CA HIS A 72 3.66 5.94 47.38
C HIS A 72 4.44 6.27 46.11
N ASN A 73 5.71 6.59 46.31
CA ASN A 73 6.61 7.01 45.25
C ASN A 73 8.02 6.50 45.52
N GLY A 74 8.87 6.56 44.50
CA GLY A 74 10.26 6.21 44.59
C GLY A 74 11.08 6.83 43.46
N SER A 75 12.40 6.69 43.58
CA SER A 75 13.33 7.23 42.58
C SER A 75 14.58 6.37 42.44
N LEU A 76 15.10 6.29 41.22
CA LEU A 76 16.42 5.78 40.89
C LEU A 76 17.22 6.93 40.29
N ILE A 77 18.35 7.27 40.91
CA ILE A 77 19.21 8.39 40.49
C ILE A 77 20.51 7.88 39.87
N ASN A 78 21.08 8.65 38.94
CA ASN A 78 22.34 8.31 38.25
C ASN A 78 22.30 6.91 37.61
N VAL A 79 21.17 6.57 37.02
CA VAL A 79 20.94 5.29 36.34
C VAL A 79 21.77 5.26 35.07
N THR A 80 22.55 4.19 34.90
CA THR A 80 23.25 3.88 33.66
C THR A 80 22.85 2.49 33.23
N SER A 81 22.31 2.37 32.01
CA SER A 81 21.87 1.10 31.46
C SER A 81 22.07 1.02 29.96
N THR A 82 22.47 -0.16 29.50
CA THR A 82 22.65 -0.49 28.08
C THR A 82 21.52 -1.36 27.53
N LYS A 83 20.56 -1.77 28.38
CA LYS A 83 19.45 -2.66 28.00
C LYS A 83 18.14 -2.28 28.68
N GLN A 84 18.10 -2.46 30.00
CA GLN A 84 16.91 -2.30 30.83
C GLN A 84 17.29 -2.09 32.30
N VAL A 85 16.32 -1.65 33.10
CA VAL A 85 16.46 -1.38 34.55
C VAL A 85 15.25 -1.95 35.26
N LEU A 86 15.47 -2.65 36.38
CA LEU A 86 14.35 -3.10 37.21
C LEU A 86 13.80 -1.92 38.00
N ILE A 87 12.50 -1.68 37.88
CA ILE A 87 11.77 -0.81 38.80
C ILE A 87 10.89 -1.71 39.65
N ASP A 88 11.14 -1.68 40.96
CA ASP A 88 10.29 -2.31 41.96
C ASP A 88 9.47 -1.22 42.64
N PHE A 89 8.15 -1.28 42.44
CA PHE A 89 7.22 -0.31 43.00
C PHE A 89 6.89 -0.62 44.46
N GLY A 90 7.25 -1.80 44.97
CA GLY A 90 6.83 -2.24 46.31
C GLY A 90 5.33 -2.54 46.41
N PRO A 91 4.84 -2.87 47.62
CA PRO A 91 3.43 -3.14 47.85
C PRO A 91 2.56 -1.89 47.62
N SER A 92 1.59 -2.00 46.72
CA SER A 92 0.63 -0.91 46.43
C SER A 92 -0.13 -0.45 47.67
N LEU A 93 -0.47 0.85 47.72
CA LEU A 93 -1.42 1.38 48.71
C LEU A 93 -2.89 1.22 48.27
N SER A 94 -3.13 0.96 46.98
CA SER A 94 -4.41 0.53 46.41
C SER A 94 -4.68 -0.99 46.52
N ASP A 95 -5.67 -1.48 45.76
CA ASP A 95 -5.70 -2.88 45.31
C ASP A 95 -4.49 -3.13 44.39
N GLY A 96 -3.53 -3.95 44.87
CA GLY A 96 -2.29 -4.24 44.16
C GLY A 96 -2.44 -4.92 42.80
N THR A 97 -3.63 -5.41 42.45
CA THR A 97 -3.90 -6.03 41.13
C THR A 97 -4.31 -5.03 40.05
N ASP A 98 -4.75 -3.82 40.42
CA ASP A 98 -5.09 -2.75 39.47
C ASP A 98 -4.23 -1.49 39.60
N ALA A 99 -3.21 -1.54 40.47
CA ALA A 99 -2.29 -0.45 40.69
C ALA A 99 -1.61 0.02 39.39
N LYS A 100 -1.61 1.34 39.18
CA LYS A 100 -0.95 2.00 38.05
C LYS A 100 0.07 2.98 38.55
N TYR A 101 1.17 3.10 37.83
CA TYR A 101 2.29 3.95 38.20
C TYR A 101 2.63 4.88 37.07
N ARG A 102 2.77 6.17 37.39
CA ARG A 102 3.32 7.17 36.49
C ARG A 102 4.83 7.17 36.67
N VAL A 103 5.56 6.83 35.60
CA VAL A 103 7.02 6.80 35.55
C VAL A 103 7.49 8.02 34.76
N LYS A 104 8.33 8.85 35.38
CA LYS A 104 8.91 10.08 34.83
C LYS A 104 10.42 9.90 34.70
N VAL A 105 10.97 10.19 33.53
CA VAL A 105 12.40 10.00 33.23
C VAL A 105 13.00 11.31 32.77
N SER A 106 14.09 11.74 33.40
CA SER A 106 14.84 12.94 33.04
C SER A 106 16.30 12.62 32.77
N ASN A 107 17.00 13.52 32.07
CA ASN A 107 18.42 13.35 31.75
C ASN A 107 19.34 13.28 32.99
N GLY A 108 18.89 13.71 34.16
CA GLY A 108 19.72 13.75 35.36
C GLY A 108 21.00 14.57 35.13
N SER A 109 22.16 14.00 35.46
CA SER A 109 23.46 14.59 35.15
C SER A 109 24.10 14.05 33.86
N GLY A 110 23.40 13.17 33.15
CA GLY A 110 23.85 12.58 31.89
C GLY A 110 22.81 12.72 30.79
N ALA A 111 22.46 11.61 30.14
CA ALA A 111 21.53 11.60 29.02
C ALA A 111 20.72 10.30 29.00
N PHE A 112 19.39 10.46 29.03
CA PHE A 112 18.47 9.42 28.60
C PHE A 112 18.27 9.56 27.09
N SER A 113 18.44 8.49 26.31
CA SER A 113 18.53 8.63 24.85
C SER A 113 17.75 7.62 24.04
N GLN A 114 17.38 6.47 24.62
CA GLN A 114 16.62 5.43 23.91
C GLN A 114 15.66 4.68 24.84
N ILE A 115 14.56 4.25 24.26
CA ILE A 115 13.71 3.17 24.77
C ILE A 115 13.76 2.04 23.74
N LYS A 116 14.10 0.84 24.19
CA LYS A 116 14.25 -0.32 23.29
C LYS A 116 13.67 -1.58 23.91
N PHE A 117 12.44 -1.92 23.54
CA PHE A 117 11.72 -3.05 24.13
C PHE A 117 12.26 -4.41 23.71
N GLY A 118 13.09 -4.48 22.67
CA GLY A 118 13.77 -5.71 22.31
C GLY A 118 14.73 -5.55 21.15
N THR A 119 15.53 -6.58 20.93
CA THR A 119 16.32 -6.77 19.72
C THR A 119 15.64 -7.78 18.82
N VAL A 120 15.67 -7.52 17.52
CA VAL A 120 15.02 -8.35 16.50
C VAL A 120 16.07 -8.95 15.57
N GLN A 121 15.92 -10.23 15.28
CA GLN A 121 16.61 -10.91 14.19
C GLN A 121 15.57 -11.26 13.13
N LEU A 122 15.82 -10.86 11.88
CA LEU A 122 14.93 -11.16 10.77
C LEU A 122 15.29 -12.52 10.19
N TYR A 123 14.36 -13.47 10.25
CA TYR A 123 14.47 -14.74 9.55
C TYR A 123 13.77 -14.64 8.20
N THR A 124 14.50 -14.90 7.12
CA THR A 124 13.96 -14.92 5.77
C THR A 124 13.27 -16.25 5.50
N ALA A 125 11.94 -16.26 5.54
CA ALA A 125 11.13 -17.34 4.97
C ALA A 125 10.94 -17.08 3.45
N PRO A 126 10.48 -18.07 2.66
CA PRO A 126 10.39 -17.94 1.20
C PRO A 126 9.58 -16.73 0.70
N GLU A 127 8.57 -16.29 1.45
CA GLU A 127 7.63 -15.23 1.02
C GLU A 127 7.53 -14.06 2.00
N GLN A 128 8.16 -14.15 3.18
CA GLN A 128 8.04 -13.15 4.23
C GLN A 128 9.27 -13.09 5.13
N LEU A 129 9.52 -11.93 5.70
CA LEU A 129 10.47 -11.74 6.80
C LEU A 129 9.75 -11.97 8.12
N ILE A 130 10.34 -12.82 8.97
CA ILE A 130 9.80 -13.17 10.28
C ILE A 130 10.66 -12.51 11.37
N PRO A 131 10.11 -11.55 12.13
CA PRO A 131 10.78 -10.96 13.28
C PRO A 131 10.88 -11.98 14.44
N ILE A 132 12.10 -12.36 14.80
CA ILE A 132 12.39 -13.17 16.00
C ILE A 132 12.89 -12.23 17.09
N TRP A 133 12.14 -12.16 18.19
CA TRP A 133 12.35 -11.19 19.26
C TRP A 133 13.13 -11.74 20.44
N GLN A 134 14.11 -10.97 20.89
CA GLN A 134 14.66 -11.01 22.23
C GLN A 134 14.15 -9.77 22.96
N VAL A 135 13.14 -9.96 23.81
CA VAL A 135 12.42 -8.85 24.46
C VAL A 135 13.16 -8.42 25.74
N ASN A 136 13.43 -7.14 25.89
CA ASN A 136 14.15 -6.56 27.04
C ASN A 136 13.20 -5.91 28.07
N GLY A 137 12.12 -5.29 27.58
CA GLY A 137 11.18 -4.54 28.42
C GLY A 137 9.90 -5.31 28.70
N SER A 138 9.24 -5.02 29.82
CA SER A 138 7.91 -5.58 30.12
C SER A 138 6.81 -4.97 29.23
N ALA A 139 6.82 -5.28 27.93
CA ALA A 139 5.97 -4.68 26.91
C ALA A 139 4.48 -4.85 27.19
N ASP A 140 4.10 -5.95 27.84
CA ASP A 140 2.74 -6.24 28.29
C ASP A 140 2.24 -5.37 29.45
N LYS A 141 3.11 -4.57 30.07
CA LYS A 141 2.79 -3.76 31.26
C LYS A 141 2.70 -2.25 30.97
N LEU A 142 3.09 -1.78 29.78
CA LEU A 142 2.97 -0.38 29.38
C LEU A 142 1.55 -0.06 28.91
N LEU A 143 0.92 0.94 29.50
CA LEU A 143 -0.42 1.39 29.15
C LEU A 143 -0.42 2.68 28.31
N GLU A 144 0.49 3.61 28.57
CA GLU A 144 0.35 4.95 28.00
C GLU A 144 1.69 5.67 27.84
N ILE A 145 1.83 6.40 26.74
CA ILE A 145 2.81 7.48 26.59
C ILE A 145 2.07 8.80 26.83
N GLU A 146 2.23 9.35 28.04
CA GLU A 146 1.54 10.57 28.51
C GLU A 146 2.29 11.83 28.05
N GLN A 147 3.62 11.74 27.86
CA GLN A 147 4.46 12.89 27.47
C GLN A 147 5.80 12.46 26.87
N TRP A 148 6.27 13.13 25.82
CA TRP A 148 7.57 12.88 25.21
C TRP A 148 8.73 13.59 25.92
N GLY A 149 8.48 14.81 26.40
CA GLY A 149 9.45 15.66 27.07
C GLY A 149 10.55 16.19 26.16
N ASN A 150 11.65 16.61 26.78
CA ASN A 150 12.80 17.23 26.10
C ASN A 150 13.93 16.23 25.80
N ILE A 151 13.58 14.96 25.64
CA ILE A 151 14.54 13.88 25.39
C ILE A 151 15.03 13.95 23.95
N SER A 152 16.35 14.03 23.77
CA SER A 152 16.99 14.00 22.45
C SER A 152 17.23 12.56 22.03
N TRP A 153 16.23 11.95 21.38
CA TRP A 153 16.26 10.55 20.99
C TRP A 153 17.34 10.29 19.94
N THR A 154 18.15 9.25 20.14
CA THR A 154 19.19 8.86 19.16
C THR A 154 18.68 7.83 18.15
N THR A 155 17.65 7.06 18.49
CA THR A 155 16.96 6.12 17.62
C THR A 155 15.58 5.81 18.19
N MET A 156 14.64 5.42 17.34
CA MET A 156 13.35 4.83 17.73
C MET A 156 13.26 3.34 17.35
N ASN A 157 14.37 2.72 16.93
CA ASN A 157 14.41 1.31 16.58
C ASN A 157 13.92 0.44 17.76
N SER A 158 12.85 -0.31 17.49
CA SER A 158 12.16 -1.16 18.46
C SER A 158 11.64 -0.45 19.71
N ALA A 159 11.40 0.86 19.64
CA ALA A 159 10.71 1.59 20.69
C ALA A 159 9.24 1.15 20.73
N PHE A 160 8.74 0.83 21.92
CA PHE A 160 7.35 0.41 22.16
C PHE A 160 6.87 -0.82 21.35
N SER A 161 7.80 -1.63 20.81
CA SER A 161 7.43 -2.88 20.14
C SER A 161 6.79 -3.85 21.13
N LEU A 162 5.77 -4.57 20.67
CA LEU A 162 4.98 -5.56 21.41
C LEU A 162 4.19 -4.96 22.58
N CYS A 163 4.11 -3.64 22.70
CA CYS A 163 3.30 -2.94 23.70
C CYS A 163 1.81 -2.98 23.32
N LYS A 164 1.18 -4.15 23.48
CA LYS A 164 -0.19 -4.44 23.02
C LYS A 164 -1.26 -3.55 23.63
N LEU A 165 -1.08 -3.07 24.86
CA LEU A 165 -2.03 -2.22 25.58
C LEU A 165 -1.77 -0.72 25.40
N MET A 166 -0.66 -0.34 24.78
CA MET A 166 -0.20 1.05 24.83
C MET A 166 -1.07 1.97 23.97
N GLU A 167 -1.50 3.07 24.60
CA GLU A 167 -2.12 4.23 23.99
C GLU A 167 -1.14 5.42 23.97
N LEU A 168 -1.32 6.32 23.01
CA LEU A 168 -0.57 7.58 22.92
C LEU A 168 -1.53 8.73 23.19
N THR A 169 -1.35 9.43 24.30
CA THR A 169 -2.16 10.59 24.71
C THR A 169 -1.33 11.87 24.74
N ALA A 170 0.00 11.75 24.68
CA ALA A 170 0.94 12.85 24.65
C ALA A 170 0.55 13.92 23.62
N THR A 171 0.42 15.16 24.09
CA THR A 171 0.10 16.33 23.26
C THR A 171 1.35 17.04 22.74
N ASP A 172 2.51 16.79 23.36
CA ASP A 172 3.81 17.25 22.89
C ASP A 172 4.39 16.30 21.83
N THR A 173 5.57 16.64 21.30
CA THR A 173 6.20 15.91 20.19
C THR A 173 7.57 15.37 20.60
N PRO A 174 7.95 14.15 20.20
CA PRO A 174 9.31 13.66 20.41
C PRO A 174 10.31 14.49 19.61
N LYS A 175 11.49 14.74 20.19
CA LYS A 175 12.61 15.37 19.47
C LYS A 175 13.35 14.33 18.63
N LEU A 176 12.95 14.23 17.37
CA LEU A 176 13.43 13.22 16.42
C LEU A 176 14.59 13.68 15.53
N ASN A 177 15.14 14.89 15.75
CA ASN A 177 16.14 15.52 14.88
C ASN A 177 17.44 14.70 14.68
N ASN A 178 17.70 13.72 15.56
CA ASN A 178 18.86 12.82 15.49
C ASN A 178 18.46 11.37 15.13
N VAL A 179 17.18 11.10 14.87
CA VAL A 179 16.67 9.75 14.62
C VAL A 179 16.68 9.48 13.12
N GLU A 180 17.52 8.52 12.70
CA GLU A 180 17.52 8.02 11.31
C GLU A 180 16.78 6.68 11.16
N ASP A 181 16.52 5.98 12.28
CA ASP A 181 15.89 4.66 12.30
C ASP A 181 14.75 4.61 13.31
N ALA A 182 13.53 4.40 12.78
CA ALA A 182 12.29 4.18 13.52
C ALA A 182 11.69 2.79 13.21
N SER A 183 12.49 1.88 12.67
CA SER A 183 12.02 0.52 12.36
C SER A 183 11.50 -0.18 13.60
N PHE A 184 10.41 -0.93 13.43
CA PHE A 184 9.68 -1.60 14.51
C PHE A 184 9.12 -0.70 15.62
N MET A 185 9.21 0.63 15.50
CA MET A 185 8.60 1.55 16.46
C MET A 185 7.08 1.38 16.42
N PHE A 186 6.50 0.80 17.46
CA PHE A 186 5.08 0.37 17.53
C PHE A 186 4.73 -0.95 16.81
N TYR A 187 5.70 -1.79 16.47
CA TYR A 187 5.43 -3.14 15.96
C TYR A 187 4.59 -3.94 16.95
N GLY A 188 3.55 -4.64 16.52
CA GLY A 188 2.74 -5.50 17.39
C GLY A 188 1.87 -4.75 18.41
N THR A 189 1.71 -3.42 18.28
CA THR A 189 0.86 -2.62 19.17
C THR A 189 -0.60 -2.72 18.75
N THR A 190 -1.37 -3.58 19.40
CA THR A 190 -2.77 -3.85 19.01
C THR A 190 -3.74 -2.72 19.39
N SER A 191 -3.55 -2.07 20.54
CA SER A 191 -4.43 -0.98 21.03
C SER A 191 -4.00 0.41 20.56
N PHE A 192 -2.83 0.53 19.91
CA PHE A 192 -2.32 1.82 19.46
C PHE A 192 -3.12 2.35 18.26
N THR A 193 -3.75 3.50 18.44
CA THR A 193 -4.57 4.17 17.40
C THR A 193 -3.96 5.47 16.88
N GLY A 194 -2.88 5.95 17.51
CA GLY A 194 -2.22 7.22 17.21
C GLY A 194 -2.80 8.42 17.99
N ALA A 195 -2.16 9.59 17.86
CA ALA A 195 -2.58 10.82 18.54
C ALA A 195 -2.43 12.03 17.63
N SER A 196 -3.20 13.10 17.90
CA SER A 196 -3.15 14.33 17.09
C SER A 196 -1.77 15.00 17.07
N SER A 197 -0.98 14.83 18.13
CA SER A 197 0.41 15.32 18.19
C SER A 197 1.31 14.73 17.11
N MET A 198 0.99 13.54 16.58
CA MET A 198 1.75 12.88 15.51
C MET A 198 1.84 13.72 14.24
N GLN A 199 0.87 14.61 14.01
CA GLN A 199 0.88 15.49 12.84
C GLN A 199 2.05 16.49 12.86
N ASN A 200 2.62 16.72 14.04
CA ASN A 200 3.70 17.68 14.29
C ASN A 200 5.06 17.00 14.51
N TRP A 201 5.16 15.68 14.33
CA TRP A 201 6.43 14.97 14.50
C TRP A 201 7.40 15.34 13.36
N ASP A 202 8.62 15.75 13.70
CA ASP A 202 9.66 16.00 12.71
C ASP A 202 10.30 14.68 12.25
N THR A 203 9.74 14.08 11.20
CA THR A 203 10.24 12.83 10.61
C THR A 203 11.32 13.04 9.56
N SER A 204 11.76 14.28 9.32
CA SER A 204 12.59 14.67 8.16
C SER A 204 13.97 14.02 8.10
N LYS A 205 14.43 13.39 9.18
CA LYS A 205 15.72 12.69 9.26
C LYS A 205 15.62 11.17 9.23
N ILE A 206 14.41 10.63 9.38
CA ILE A 206 14.21 9.19 9.45
C ILE A 206 14.32 8.59 8.05
N LYS A 207 15.18 7.59 7.92
CA LYS A 207 15.44 6.85 6.67
C LYS A 207 14.72 5.50 6.68
N ASN A 208 14.67 4.86 7.84
CA ASN A 208 14.12 3.52 8.00
C ASN A 208 12.84 3.51 8.83
N PHE A 209 11.73 3.18 8.18
CA PHE A 209 10.40 2.99 8.80
C PHE A 209 9.93 1.53 8.75
N SER A 210 10.82 0.61 8.38
CA SER A 210 10.44 -0.78 8.17
C SER A 210 9.74 -1.38 9.40
N PHE A 211 8.65 -2.09 9.18
CA PHE A 211 7.82 -2.72 10.22
C PHE A 211 7.23 -1.79 11.29
N MET A 212 7.38 -0.45 11.20
CA MET A 212 7.03 0.51 12.25
C MET A 212 5.66 0.18 12.87
N PHE A 213 4.61 0.17 12.07
CA PHE A 213 3.26 -0.10 12.55
C PHE A 213 2.79 -1.54 12.29
N SER A 214 3.65 -2.49 11.94
CA SER A 214 3.22 -3.81 11.48
C SER A 214 2.55 -4.67 12.58
N LEU A 215 1.62 -5.56 12.20
CA LEU A 215 0.96 -6.55 13.08
C LEU A 215 1.16 -8.00 12.61
N LEU A 216 2.37 -8.37 12.15
CA LEU A 216 2.59 -9.76 11.73
C LEU A 216 2.53 -10.72 12.92
N PHE A 217 1.92 -11.89 12.70
CA PHE A 217 1.90 -13.06 13.60
C PHE A 217 1.00 -13.05 14.85
N ASP A 218 0.21 -12.00 15.11
CA ASP A 218 -0.90 -12.10 16.09
C ASP A 218 -2.20 -12.55 15.40
N ILE A 219 -2.81 -13.58 15.98
CA ILE A 219 -3.89 -14.36 15.38
C ILE A 219 -5.18 -13.52 15.29
N THR A 220 -5.68 -13.35 14.07
CA THR A 220 -6.97 -12.73 13.67
C THR A 220 -7.17 -11.25 14.03
N PRO A 221 -6.49 -10.31 13.32
CA PRO A 221 -6.79 -8.89 13.39
C PRO A 221 -8.25 -8.56 13.06
N SER A 222 -8.98 -9.44 12.35
CA SER A 222 -10.38 -9.25 11.99
C SER A 222 -11.35 -9.16 13.18
N THR A 223 -10.90 -9.44 14.42
CA THR A 223 -11.72 -9.32 15.64
C THR A 223 -11.44 -8.06 16.46
N LEU A 224 -10.35 -7.32 16.17
CA LEU A 224 -10.01 -6.09 16.87
C LEU A 224 -10.83 -4.91 16.30
N THR A 225 -11.71 -4.33 17.11
CA THR A 225 -12.64 -3.25 16.72
C THR A 225 -11.96 -1.89 16.58
N GLU A 226 -10.87 -1.65 17.30
CA GLU A 226 -10.09 -0.41 17.26
C GLU A 226 -8.66 -0.75 16.83
N GLN A 227 -8.30 -0.34 15.62
CA GLN A 227 -6.97 -0.58 15.04
C GLN A 227 -6.38 0.71 14.51
N PHE A 228 -5.05 0.75 14.48
CA PHE A 228 -4.29 1.84 13.88
C PHE A 228 -4.82 2.21 12.49
N ASN A 229 -5.42 3.38 12.41
CA ASN A 229 -5.96 4.00 11.20
C ASN A 229 -5.87 5.52 11.37
N SER A 230 -4.70 6.00 11.80
CA SER A 230 -4.48 7.38 12.24
C SER A 230 -4.48 8.37 11.06
N PRO A 231 -5.29 9.45 11.08
CA PRO A 231 -5.31 10.46 10.03
C PRO A 231 -4.09 11.42 10.09
N TYR A 232 -3.23 11.28 11.10
CA TYR A 232 -2.18 12.26 11.41
C TYR A 232 -0.84 11.97 10.72
N LEU A 233 -0.83 11.09 9.72
CA LEU A 233 0.40 10.69 9.00
C LEU A 233 0.66 11.50 7.73
N ASP A 234 -0.38 12.08 7.11
CA ASP A 234 -0.26 12.77 5.82
C ASP A 234 0.59 14.06 5.93
N SER A 235 0.84 14.58 7.13
CA SER A 235 1.75 15.73 7.33
C SER A 235 3.21 15.36 7.54
N TRP A 236 3.55 14.07 7.58
CA TRP A 236 4.92 13.62 7.83
C TRP A 236 5.85 13.99 6.67
N ASN A 237 7.05 14.44 7.01
CA ASN A 237 8.10 14.67 6.03
C ASN A 237 8.82 13.35 5.75
N MET A 238 8.59 12.81 4.55
CA MET A 238 9.14 11.52 4.10
C MET A 238 10.35 11.66 3.17
N SER A 239 10.84 12.88 2.93
CA SER A 239 11.87 13.14 1.91
C SER A 239 13.20 12.44 2.17
N SER A 240 13.47 11.97 3.39
CA SER A 240 14.68 11.20 3.74
C SER A 240 14.44 9.69 3.78
N ALA A 241 13.20 9.23 3.67
CA ALA A 241 12.86 7.81 3.77
C ALA A 241 13.48 7.03 2.60
N THR A 242 14.15 5.93 2.92
CA THR A 242 14.70 4.98 1.94
C THR A 242 14.04 3.61 2.04
N ASN A 243 13.50 3.24 3.22
CA ASN A 243 12.89 1.94 3.45
C ASN A 243 11.55 2.06 4.19
N LEU A 244 10.47 1.64 3.53
CA LEU A 244 9.10 1.59 4.05
C LEU A 244 8.56 0.16 4.13
N SER A 245 9.41 -0.87 4.00
CA SER A 245 8.94 -2.25 3.91
C SER A 245 8.19 -2.70 5.16
N TYR A 246 7.10 -3.44 4.96
CA TYR A 246 6.21 -3.93 6.03
C TYR A 246 5.59 -2.85 6.95
N MET A 247 5.75 -1.55 6.67
CA MET A 247 5.39 -0.46 7.60
C MET A 247 3.97 -0.58 8.16
N PHE A 248 2.98 -0.96 7.33
CA PHE A 248 1.59 -1.16 7.74
C PHE A 248 1.14 -2.62 7.62
N GLY A 249 2.05 -3.56 7.37
CA GLY A 249 1.72 -4.97 7.14
C GLY A 249 0.73 -5.53 8.16
N ASN A 250 -0.33 -6.16 7.68
CA ASN A 250 -1.41 -6.76 8.47
C ASN A 250 -2.27 -5.77 9.31
N ARG A 251 -2.18 -4.46 9.07
CA ARG A 251 -3.13 -3.48 9.64
C ARG A 251 -4.45 -3.48 8.84
N THR A 252 -5.28 -4.48 9.09
CA THR A 252 -6.49 -4.78 8.28
C THR A 252 -7.48 -3.61 8.08
N HIS A 253 -7.55 -2.67 9.01
CA HIS A 253 -8.42 -1.48 8.94
C HIS A 253 -7.73 -0.21 8.42
N PHE A 254 -6.43 -0.25 8.15
CA PHE A 254 -5.69 0.91 7.68
C PHE A 254 -6.17 1.34 6.30
N ASN A 255 -6.65 2.57 6.19
CA ASN A 255 -7.20 3.15 4.97
C ASN A 255 -7.12 4.69 5.02
N LYS A 256 -5.94 5.23 5.31
CA LYS A 256 -5.67 6.68 5.34
C LYS A 256 -4.83 7.13 4.16
N THR A 257 -5.07 8.37 3.75
CA THR A 257 -4.32 9.00 2.66
C THR A 257 -2.88 9.23 3.09
N LEU A 258 -1.97 8.99 2.15
CA LEU A 258 -0.52 9.17 2.27
C LEU A 258 0.02 9.84 0.99
N ASN A 259 -0.87 10.44 0.21
CA ASN A 259 -0.56 10.89 -1.16
C ASN A 259 0.32 12.15 -1.15
N SER A 260 0.42 12.85 -0.02
CA SER A 260 1.33 13.98 0.18
C SER A 260 2.80 13.58 0.39
N TRP A 261 3.07 12.30 0.67
CA TRP A 261 4.40 11.84 1.03
C TRP A 261 5.37 11.98 -0.14
N ASP A 262 6.51 12.63 0.11
CA ASP A 262 7.66 12.57 -0.78
C ASP A 262 8.38 11.24 -0.59
N VAL A 263 8.16 10.31 -1.52
CA VAL A 263 8.79 8.99 -1.53
C VAL A 263 9.92 8.88 -2.56
N SER A 264 10.42 10.00 -3.09
CA SER A 264 11.37 10.00 -4.20
C SER A 264 12.69 9.30 -3.87
N ASN A 265 13.04 9.11 -2.59
CA ASN A 265 14.25 8.42 -2.14
C ASN A 265 14.02 6.98 -1.68
N VAL A 266 12.77 6.51 -1.69
CA VAL A 266 12.42 5.16 -1.22
C VAL A 266 12.84 4.11 -2.26
N THR A 267 13.59 3.11 -1.81
CA THR A 267 14.06 1.99 -2.64
C THR A 267 13.30 0.69 -2.35
N ASP A 268 12.72 0.54 -1.16
CA ASP A 268 12.02 -0.68 -0.73
C ASP A 268 10.64 -0.34 -0.12
N MET A 269 9.58 -0.83 -0.77
CA MET A 269 8.19 -0.80 -0.30
C MET A 269 7.58 -2.21 -0.22
N SER A 270 8.41 -3.25 -0.17
CA SER A 270 7.94 -4.63 -0.07
C SER A 270 7.02 -4.81 1.15
N TRP A 271 5.91 -5.52 0.95
CA TRP A 271 4.90 -5.78 1.99
C TRP A 271 4.28 -4.54 2.68
N MET A 272 4.52 -3.31 2.21
CA MET A 272 4.14 -2.08 2.93
C MET A 272 2.66 -2.06 3.34
N PHE A 273 1.75 -2.48 2.44
CA PHE A 273 0.31 -2.59 2.71
C PHE A 273 -0.19 -4.04 2.72
N GLY A 274 0.68 -5.04 2.67
CA GLY A 274 0.27 -6.44 2.62
C GLY A 274 -0.72 -6.79 3.73
N GLN A 275 -1.86 -7.38 3.36
CA GLN A 275 -3.00 -7.70 4.24
C GLN A 275 -3.71 -6.50 4.90
N CYS A 276 -3.54 -5.26 4.41
CA CYS A 276 -4.37 -4.13 4.79
C CYS A 276 -5.75 -4.21 4.10
N LEU A 277 -6.62 -5.11 4.57
CA LEU A 277 -7.87 -5.50 3.90
C LEU A 277 -8.80 -4.34 3.49
N SER A 278 -8.73 -3.19 4.16
CA SER A 278 -9.56 -2.00 3.90
C SER A 278 -8.89 -0.95 3.01
N PHE A 279 -7.62 -1.10 2.66
CA PHE A 279 -6.83 -0.05 2.01
C PHE A 279 -7.26 0.15 0.55
N ASN A 280 -7.69 1.37 0.21
CA ASN A 280 -8.07 1.76 -1.15
C ASN A 280 -7.85 3.26 -1.40
N GLN A 281 -6.72 3.79 -0.94
CA GLN A 281 -6.36 5.21 -1.09
C GLN A 281 -5.47 5.45 -2.30
N ARG A 282 -5.61 6.64 -2.89
CA ARG A 282 -4.79 7.09 -4.02
C ARG A 282 -3.33 7.25 -3.60
N LEU A 283 -2.43 6.84 -4.50
CA LEU A 283 -0.96 6.91 -4.37
C LEU A 283 -0.32 7.41 -5.67
N ASP A 284 -1.09 8.10 -6.52
CA ASP A 284 -0.68 8.43 -7.89
C ASP A 284 0.24 9.65 -8.01
N SER A 285 0.48 10.38 -6.92
CA SER A 285 1.48 11.47 -6.87
C SER A 285 2.87 11.02 -6.42
N TRP A 286 3.03 9.76 -6.03
CA TRP A 286 4.31 9.23 -5.57
C TRP A 286 5.33 9.17 -6.72
N ASP A 287 6.49 9.79 -6.52
CA ASP A 287 7.65 9.59 -7.39
C ASP A 287 8.35 8.28 -6.99
N THR A 288 8.12 7.23 -7.76
CA THR A 288 8.72 5.90 -7.53
C THR A 288 9.98 5.66 -8.36
N SER A 289 10.62 6.69 -8.93
CA SER A 289 11.76 6.53 -9.83
C SER A 289 13.01 5.89 -9.21
N ASN A 290 13.07 5.82 -7.87
CA ASN A 290 14.10 5.13 -7.12
C ASN A 290 13.67 3.76 -6.54
N LEU A 291 12.42 3.34 -6.74
CA LEU A 291 11.90 2.09 -6.20
C LEU A 291 12.54 0.87 -6.88
N GLU A 292 13.09 -0.04 -6.07
CA GLU A 292 13.78 -1.26 -6.54
C GLU A 292 13.01 -2.54 -6.19
N ASP A 293 12.30 -2.55 -5.06
CA ASP A 293 11.50 -3.68 -4.60
C ASP A 293 10.10 -3.26 -4.10
N MET A 294 9.07 -3.95 -4.60
CA MET A 294 7.67 -3.78 -4.23
C MET A 294 6.93 -5.12 -4.11
N HIS A 295 7.64 -6.24 -3.92
CA HIS A 295 6.99 -7.54 -3.78
C HIS A 295 5.96 -7.51 -2.63
N PHE A 296 4.81 -8.15 -2.84
CA PHE A 296 3.70 -8.24 -1.89
C PHE A 296 3.11 -6.88 -1.43
N MET A 297 3.40 -5.77 -2.11
CA MET A 297 2.97 -4.44 -1.66
C MET A 297 1.47 -4.32 -1.40
N PHE A 298 0.61 -4.87 -2.27
CA PHE A 298 -0.85 -4.93 -2.09
C PHE A 298 -1.37 -6.36 -1.92
N HIS A 299 -0.53 -7.27 -1.42
CA HIS A 299 -0.90 -8.67 -1.25
C HIS A 299 -2.14 -8.83 -0.36
N MET A 300 -3.14 -9.55 -0.85
CA MET A 300 -4.40 -9.86 -0.18
C MET A 300 -5.16 -8.61 0.30
N ILE A 301 -5.32 -7.61 -0.58
CA ILE A 301 -6.18 -6.43 -0.34
C ILE A 301 -7.39 -6.47 -1.30
N PRO A 302 -8.51 -7.11 -0.92
CA PRO A 302 -9.62 -7.38 -1.85
C PRO A 302 -10.26 -6.14 -2.48
N VAL A 303 -10.21 -5.01 -1.78
CA VAL A 303 -10.89 -3.75 -2.18
C VAL A 303 -10.01 -2.80 -2.97
N PHE A 304 -8.70 -3.06 -3.11
CA PHE A 304 -7.78 -2.13 -3.74
C PHE A 304 -8.06 -2.01 -5.25
N ASN A 305 -8.29 -0.79 -5.74
CA ASN A 305 -8.55 -0.50 -7.15
C ASN A 305 -8.21 0.94 -7.54
N GLN A 306 -7.07 1.46 -7.07
CA GLN A 306 -6.61 2.82 -7.39
C GLN A 306 -5.58 2.82 -8.53
N PRO A 307 -5.59 3.85 -9.40
CA PRO A 307 -4.59 3.97 -10.47
C PRO A 307 -3.19 4.16 -9.88
N LEU A 308 -2.18 3.57 -10.53
CA LEU A 308 -0.77 3.59 -10.10
C LEU A 308 0.13 4.05 -11.26
N ASN A 309 0.21 5.37 -11.45
CA ASN A 309 1.04 6.02 -12.47
C ASN A 309 2.53 6.06 -12.05
N TRP A 310 3.07 4.89 -11.71
CA TRP A 310 4.39 4.74 -11.13
C TRP A 310 5.47 4.51 -12.18
N ASN A 311 6.67 5.00 -11.89
CA ASN A 311 7.87 4.67 -12.61
C ASN A 311 8.46 3.38 -12.03
N THR A 312 8.46 2.30 -12.81
CA THR A 312 8.96 0.99 -12.37
C THR A 312 10.32 0.62 -13.00
N SER A 313 11.00 1.56 -13.66
CA SER A 313 12.23 1.31 -14.44
C SER A 313 13.44 0.82 -13.64
N LYS A 314 13.37 0.84 -12.31
CA LYS A 314 14.36 0.26 -11.40
C LYS A 314 13.87 -0.98 -10.65
N VAL A 315 12.58 -1.28 -10.71
CA VAL A 315 11.99 -2.42 -10.00
C VAL A 315 12.49 -3.73 -10.60
N THR A 316 12.96 -4.63 -9.74
CA THR A 316 13.44 -5.96 -10.16
C THR A 316 12.54 -7.11 -9.72
N ASN A 317 11.71 -6.88 -8.70
CA ASN A 317 10.83 -7.87 -8.10
C ASN A 317 9.40 -7.32 -7.94
N MET A 318 8.45 -7.94 -8.65
CA MET A 318 7.02 -7.63 -8.61
C MET A 318 6.17 -8.85 -8.19
N ALA A 319 6.79 -9.83 -7.53
CA ALA A 319 6.09 -11.01 -7.04
C ALA A 319 4.91 -10.59 -6.14
N HIS A 320 3.75 -11.21 -6.35
CA HIS A 320 2.54 -11.04 -5.52
C HIS A 320 1.99 -9.62 -5.35
N VAL A 321 2.39 -8.62 -6.15
CA VAL A 321 1.97 -7.21 -5.95
C VAL A 321 0.46 -7.06 -5.80
N PHE A 322 -0.35 -7.67 -6.68
CA PHE A 322 -1.82 -7.62 -6.64
C PHE A 322 -2.46 -8.99 -6.35
N HIS A 323 -1.70 -9.93 -5.78
CA HIS A 323 -2.23 -11.24 -5.41
C HIS A 323 -3.43 -11.09 -4.47
N GLY A 324 -4.59 -11.65 -4.82
CA GLY A 324 -5.81 -11.54 -4.01
C GLY A 324 -6.52 -10.18 -4.04
N CYS A 325 -6.07 -9.22 -4.87
CA CYS A 325 -6.78 -7.96 -5.09
C CYS A 325 -7.98 -8.16 -6.03
N THR A 326 -9.06 -8.75 -5.51
CA THR A 326 -10.23 -9.16 -6.32
C THR A 326 -10.92 -8.01 -7.04
N SER A 327 -10.84 -6.77 -6.55
CA SER A 327 -11.42 -5.58 -7.18
C SER A 327 -10.49 -4.86 -8.17
N PHE A 328 -9.21 -5.22 -8.24
CA PHE A 328 -8.23 -4.48 -9.02
C PHE A 328 -8.45 -4.65 -10.54
N ASN A 329 -8.62 -3.54 -11.26
CA ASN A 329 -8.80 -3.52 -12.71
C ASN A 329 -8.23 -2.25 -13.37
N GLN A 330 -7.16 -1.70 -12.80
CA GLN A 330 -6.49 -0.52 -13.37
C GLN A 330 -5.49 -0.93 -14.46
N SER A 331 -5.21 0.00 -15.38
CA SER A 331 -4.20 -0.23 -16.42
C SER A 331 -2.80 -0.32 -15.81
N LEU A 332 -2.00 -1.27 -16.30
CA LEU A 332 -0.58 -1.46 -16.00
C LEU A 332 0.32 -1.21 -17.22
N GLU A 333 -0.22 -0.51 -18.23
CA GLU A 333 0.48 -0.27 -19.50
C GLU A 333 1.75 0.58 -19.35
N SER A 334 1.77 1.51 -18.39
CA SER A 334 2.91 2.40 -18.16
C SER A 334 4.05 1.77 -17.37
N TRP A 335 3.89 0.54 -16.90
CA TRP A 335 4.91 -0.13 -16.10
C TRP A 335 6.04 -0.63 -17.00
N ASP A 336 7.24 -0.13 -16.73
CA ASP A 336 8.48 -0.61 -17.32
C ASP A 336 8.87 -1.95 -16.69
N MET A 337 8.89 -2.99 -17.53
CA MET A 337 9.21 -4.37 -17.15
C MET A 337 10.64 -4.79 -17.52
N THR A 338 11.45 -3.88 -18.08
CA THR A 338 12.76 -4.20 -18.67
C THR A 338 13.78 -4.79 -17.69
N LYS A 339 13.63 -4.56 -16.39
CA LYS A 339 14.50 -5.12 -15.33
C LYS A 339 13.82 -6.12 -14.42
N VAL A 340 12.52 -6.36 -14.60
CA VAL A 340 11.74 -7.22 -13.70
C VAL A 340 12.12 -8.67 -13.96
N THR A 341 12.55 -9.36 -12.90
CA THR A 341 12.96 -10.77 -12.95
C THR A 341 11.91 -11.71 -12.39
N LYS A 342 11.01 -11.21 -11.53
CA LYS A 342 9.97 -11.98 -10.85
C LYS A 342 8.61 -11.30 -10.96
N ILE A 343 7.64 -12.03 -11.51
CA ILE A 343 6.23 -11.65 -11.62
C ILE A 343 5.30 -12.78 -11.13
N ASP A 344 5.83 -13.75 -10.39
CA ASP A 344 5.06 -14.85 -9.83
C ASP A 344 3.90 -14.32 -9.00
N GLN A 345 2.72 -14.90 -9.24
CA GLN A 345 1.46 -14.59 -8.57
C GLN A 345 1.01 -13.11 -8.64
N ILE A 346 1.61 -12.28 -9.51
CA ILE A 346 1.37 -10.82 -9.54
C ILE A 346 -0.12 -10.45 -9.62
N LEU A 347 -0.93 -11.20 -10.37
CA LEU A 347 -2.38 -11.01 -10.53
C LEU A 347 -3.18 -12.27 -10.14
N ASN A 348 -2.61 -13.19 -9.35
CA ASN A 348 -3.34 -14.38 -8.94
C ASN A 348 -4.56 -13.99 -8.09
N ILE A 349 -5.74 -14.56 -8.39
CA ILE A 349 -7.03 -14.25 -7.74
C ILE A 349 -7.47 -12.78 -7.94
N ALA A 350 -6.83 -12.01 -8.83
CA ALA A 350 -7.33 -10.68 -9.25
C ALA A 350 -8.50 -10.84 -10.22
N SER A 351 -9.65 -11.30 -9.71
CA SER A 351 -10.80 -11.77 -10.49
C SER A 351 -11.52 -10.68 -11.29
N SER A 352 -11.31 -9.39 -10.97
CA SER A 352 -11.81 -8.26 -11.78
C SER A 352 -10.81 -7.75 -12.82
N PHE A 353 -9.56 -8.19 -12.78
CA PHE A 353 -8.51 -7.67 -13.66
C PHE A 353 -8.75 -8.09 -15.11
N ASN A 354 -9.12 -7.13 -15.96
CA ASN A 354 -9.42 -7.38 -17.36
C ASN A 354 -8.79 -6.30 -18.26
N GLN A 355 -7.46 -6.19 -18.19
CA GLN A 355 -6.63 -5.36 -19.06
C GLN A 355 -5.65 -6.21 -19.84
N SER A 356 -5.17 -5.72 -20.99
CA SER A 356 -4.08 -6.38 -21.71
C SER A 356 -2.72 -6.06 -21.09
N LEU A 357 -1.81 -7.03 -21.13
CA LEU A 357 -0.42 -6.94 -20.69
C LEU A 357 0.56 -7.06 -21.86
N GLY A 358 0.07 -6.94 -23.10
CA GLY A 358 0.87 -7.20 -24.31
C GLY A 358 2.07 -6.26 -24.48
N ASN A 359 2.05 -5.08 -23.86
CA ASN A 359 3.12 -4.09 -23.93
C ASN A 359 4.29 -4.39 -22.97
N TRP A 360 4.15 -5.37 -22.07
CA TRP A 360 5.20 -5.68 -21.11
C TRP A 360 6.44 -6.28 -21.80
N ASN A 361 7.60 -5.69 -21.53
CA ASN A 361 8.88 -6.24 -21.94
C ASN A 361 9.36 -7.30 -20.93
N LEU A 362 9.17 -8.57 -21.25
CA LEU A 362 9.47 -9.70 -20.36
C LEU A 362 10.85 -10.31 -20.63
N ALA A 363 11.83 -9.53 -21.11
CA ALA A 363 13.15 -10.04 -21.47
C ALA A 363 13.96 -10.56 -20.27
N SER A 364 13.75 -9.97 -19.08
CA SER A 364 14.48 -10.32 -17.86
C SER A 364 13.73 -11.28 -16.94
N VAL A 365 12.49 -11.65 -17.26
CA VAL A 365 11.67 -12.50 -16.39
C VAL A 365 12.24 -13.91 -16.32
N ILE A 366 12.40 -14.39 -15.10
CA ILE A 366 12.88 -15.73 -14.77
C ILE A 366 11.75 -16.52 -14.09
N ASP A 367 10.97 -15.87 -13.22
CA ASP A 367 9.85 -16.48 -12.52
C ASP A 367 8.53 -15.78 -12.84
N GLY A 368 7.58 -16.54 -13.37
CA GLY A 368 6.22 -16.07 -13.66
C GLY A 368 5.14 -16.98 -13.09
N GLY A 369 5.50 -17.85 -12.13
CA GLY A 369 4.62 -18.89 -11.61
C GLY A 369 3.29 -18.33 -11.12
N GLY A 370 2.19 -18.74 -11.73
CA GLY A 370 0.84 -18.34 -11.33
C GLY A 370 0.49 -16.87 -11.63
N ALA A 371 1.29 -16.14 -12.41
CA ALA A 371 1.10 -14.70 -12.65
C ALA A 371 -0.33 -14.32 -13.05
N LEU A 372 -1.03 -15.18 -13.80
CA LEU A 372 -2.41 -14.95 -14.28
C LEU A 372 -3.44 -15.97 -13.75
N THR A 373 -3.07 -16.83 -12.81
CA THR A 373 -3.97 -17.87 -12.28
C THR A 373 -5.21 -17.21 -11.66
N MET A 374 -6.40 -17.68 -12.03
CA MET A 374 -7.68 -17.15 -11.52
C MET A 374 -7.87 -15.62 -11.69
N SER A 375 -7.16 -15.00 -12.64
CA SER A 375 -7.39 -13.60 -13.01
C SER A 375 -8.67 -13.42 -13.84
N GLY A 376 -9.20 -12.20 -13.86
CA GLY A 376 -10.40 -11.82 -14.62
C GLY A 376 -10.18 -11.60 -16.13
N ILE A 377 -8.99 -11.92 -16.65
CA ILE A 377 -8.61 -11.52 -18.00
C ILE A 377 -9.47 -12.24 -19.03
N ASN A 378 -10.22 -11.47 -19.82
CA ASN A 378 -11.12 -12.03 -20.79
C ASN A 378 -10.38 -12.51 -22.06
N CYS A 379 -11.13 -13.14 -22.95
CA CYS A 379 -10.57 -13.73 -24.16
C CYS A 379 -9.85 -12.72 -25.06
N GLU A 380 -10.39 -11.51 -25.21
CA GLU A 380 -9.78 -10.48 -26.06
C GLU A 380 -8.46 -9.96 -25.46
N ASN A 381 -8.46 -9.63 -24.18
CA ASN A 381 -7.28 -9.09 -23.51
C ASN A 381 -6.17 -10.12 -23.34
N TYR A 382 -6.51 -11.38 -23.03
CA TYR A 382 -5.53 -12.46 -22.98
C TYR A 382 -4.92 -12.71 -24.37
N SER A 383 -5.71 -12.61 -25.43
CA SER A 383 -5.21 -12.73 -26.80
C SER A 383 -4.25 -11.59 -27.18
N LYS A 384 -4.56 -10.34 -26.79
CA LYS A 384 -3.65 -9.20 -26.97
C LYS A 384 -2.36 -9.36 -26.18
N THR A 385 -2.46 -9.91 -24.97
CA THR A 385 -1.31 -10.23 -24.11
C THR A 385 -0.38 -11.24 -24.79
N LEU A 386 -0.91 -12.37 -25.25
CA LEU A 386 -0.13 -13.40 -25.96
C LEU A 386 0.50 -12.86 -27.25
N LEU A 387 -0.26 -12.06 -28.03
CA LEU A 387 0.24 -11.42 -29.25
C LEU A 387 1.46 -10.53 -28.94
N GLY A 388 1.34 -9.61 -27.98
CA GLY A 388 2.42 -8.68 -27.64
C GLY A 388 3.67 -9.39 -27.11
N TRP A 389 3.49 -10.40 -26.25
CA TRP A 389 4.62 -11.20 -25.74
C TRP A 389 5.32 -12.00 -26.82
N ALA A 390 4.58 -12.56 -27.79
CA ALA A 390 5.15 -13.31 -28.90
C ALA A 390 5.86 -12.41 -29.93
N ASP A 391 5.33 -11.20 -30.17
CA ASP A 391 5.88 -10.24 -31.14
C ASP A 391 7.14 -9.52 -30.62
N ASN A 392 7.37 -9.52 -29.31
CA ASN A 392 8.62 -9.04 -28.74
C ASN A 392 9.73 -10.12 -28.86
N PRO A 393 10.76 -9.91 -29.71
CA PRO A 393 11.81 -10.90 -29.92
C PRO A 393 12.62 -11.17 -28.64
N ASN A 394 12.68 -10.20 -27.73
CA ASN A 394 13.45 -10.28 -26.49
C ASN A 394 12.72 -10.99 -25.35
N THR A 395 11.42 -11.31 -25.48
CA THR A 395 10.67 -12.07 -24.46
C THR A 395 11.47 -13.29 -24.00
N ALA A 396 11.62 -13.47 -22.68
CA ALA A 396 12.47 -14.48 -22.09
C ALA A 396 12.13 -15.92 -22.55
N ASN A 397 13.06 -16.84 -22.41
CA ASN A 397 12.84 -18.26 -22.65
C ASN A 397 12.52 -18.99 -21.33
N ASN A 398 11.89 -20.17 -21.42
CA ASN A 398 11.67 -21.09 -20.31
C ASN A 398 10.88 -20.53 -19.11
N VAL A 399 9.96 -19.58 -19.34
CA VAL A 399 9.11 -19.03 -18.28
C VAL A 399 7.88 -19.92 -18.07
N SER A 400 7.61 -20.29 -16.81
CA SER A 400 6.39 -21.03 -16.45
C SER A 400 5.35 -20.08 -15.84
N LEU A 401 4.13 -20.06 -16.39
CA LEU A 401 3.01 -19.31 -15.80
C LEU A 401 2.14 -20.18 -14.87
N GLY A 402 2.46 -21.47 -14.70
CA GLY A 402 1.64 -22.39 -13.93
C GLY A 402 0.30 -22.69 -14.60
N SER A 403 -0.76 -22.85 -13.79
CA SER A 403 -2.11 -23.17 -14.28
C SER A 403 -2.82 -21.91 -14.77
N LEU A 404 -3.21 -21.93 -16.04
CA LEU A 404 -4.03 -20.94 -16.73
C LEU A 404 -5.45 -21.46 -16.99
N THR A 405 -5.88 -22.47 -16.22
CA THR A 405 -7.20 -23.08 -16.35
C THR A 405 -8.31 -22.02 -16.30
N GLY A 406 -9.15 -22.02 -17.33
CA GLY A 406 -10.26 -21.07 -17.47
C GLY A 406 -9.96 -19.87 -18.37
N LEU A 407 -8.68 -19.56 -18.63
CA LEU A 407 -8.32 -18.54 -19.62
C LEU A 407 -8.59 -19.04 -21.03
N LYS A 408 -9.05 -18.13 -21.89
CA LYS A 408 -9.38 -18.43 -23.28
C LYS A 408 -8.68 -17.45 -24.20
N TYR A 409 -8.18 -17.89 -25.35
CA TYR A 409 -7.58 -17.02 -26.37
C TYR A 409 -8.22 -17.21 -27.73
N ALA A 410 -8.15 -16.20 -28.59
CA ALA A 410 -8.73 -16.21 -29.93
C ALA A 410 -8.02 -17.24 -30.82
N SER A 411 -8.78 -17.94 -31.67
CA SER A 411 -8.22 -18.97 -32.55
C SER A 411 -7.11 -18.44 -33.47
N ASN A 412 -7.19 -17.17 -33.89
CA ASN A 412 -6.19 -16.50 -34.73
C ASN A 412 -4.93 -16.02 -33.97
N VAL A 413 -4.82 -16.29 -32.67
CA VAL A 413 -3.61 -16.07 -31.86
C VAL A 413 -2.88 -17.38 -31.55
N SER A 414 -3.38 -18.52 -32.02
CA SER A 414 -2.74 -19.84 -31.80
C SER A 414 -1.27 -19.85 -32.22
N ASP A 415 -0.93 -19.33 -33.40
CA ASP A 415 0.45 -19.26 -33.88
C ASP A 415 1.36 -18.42 -32.97
N LYS A 416 0.81 -17.37 -32.34
CA LYS A 416 1.56 -16.52 -31.38
C LYS A 416 1.80 -17.24 -30.07
N ARG A 417 0.79 -17.98 -29.59
CA ARG A 417 0.94 -18.86 -28.43
C ARG A 417 2.00 -19.94 -28.68
N ASP A 418 2.04 -20.51 -29.87
CA ASP A 418 3.03 -21.52 -30.26
C ASP A 418 4.45 -20.96 -30.30
N ILE A 419 4.65 -19.69 -30.67
CA ILE A 419 5.95 -19.00 -30.55
C ILE A 419 6.46 -19.02 -29.10
N LEU A 420 5.59 -18.72 -28.12
CA LEU A 420 5.96 -18.74 -26.71
C LEU A 420 6.28 -20.16 -26.22
N ILE A 421 5.48 -21.16 -26.63
CA ILE A 421 5.74 -22.57 -26.31
C ILE A 421 7.09 -23.03 -26.89
N ASN A 422 7.40 -22.64 -28.13
CA ASN A 422 8.68 -22.93 -28.76
C ASN A 422 9.87 -22.24 -28.07
N LYS A 423 9.63 -21.14 -27.35
CA LYS A 423 10.59 -20.52 -26.41
C LYS A 423 10.68 -21.25 -25.06
N GLY A 424 9.99 -22.37 -24.88
CA GLY A 424 9.98 -23.16 -23.64
C GLY A 424 8.96 -22.69 -22.59
N TRP A 425 7.99 -21.84 -22.96
CA TRP A 425 6.99 -21.38 -22.00
C TRP A 425 6.01 -22.48 -21.61
N SER A 426 5.63 -22.54 -20.33
CA SER A 426 4.54 -23.39 -19.85
C SER A 426 3.25 -22.57 -19.70
N LEU A 427 2.33 -22.77 -20.66
CA LEU A 427 1.01 -22.15 -20.72
C LEU A 427 -0.08 -23.23 -20.52
N THR A 428 -0.11 -23.86 -19.34
CA THR A 428 -0.94 -25.06 -19.13
C THR A 428 -2.38 -24.70 -18.75
N GLY A 429 -3.37 -25.21 -19.49
CA GLY A 429 -4.79 -25.14 -19.12
C GLY A 429 -5.59 -24.01 -19.77
N ASP A 430 -4.94 -23.07 -20.45
CA ASP A 430 -5.66 -22.15 -21.34
C ASP A 430 -6.19 -22.90 -22.57
N THR A 431 -7.26 -22.37 -23.17
CA THR A 431 -7.94 -23.03 -24.31
C THR A 431 -8.34 -22.04 -25.39
N VAL A 432 -8.60 -22.52 -26.60
CA VAL A 432 -9.16 -21.68 -27.67
C VAL A 432 -10.59 -21.27 -27.29
N GLY A 433 -10.85 -19.97 -27.28
CA GLY A 433 -12.17 -19.37 -27.09
C GLY A 433 -12.84 -18.97 -28.41
N SER A 434 -14.08 -18.49 -28.31
CA SER A 434 -14.87 -18.00 -29.44
C SER A 434 -14.63 -16.53 -29.78
N CYS A 435 -13.71 -15.85 -29.09
CA CYS A 435 -13.37 -14.47 -29.44
C CYS A 435 -12.53 -14.43 -30.72
N LEU A 436 -12.70 -13.36 -31.49
CA LEU A 436 -11.87 -13.04 -32.65
C LEU A 436 -11.20 -11.71 -32.39
N LEU A 437 -9.86 -11.68 -32.39
CA LEU A 437 -9.14 -10.42 -32.50
C LEU A 437 -9.28 -9.94 -33.94
N SER A 438 -9.97 -8.83 -34.17
CA SER A 438 -10.02 -8.25 -35.49
C SER A 438 -8.62 -7.79 -35.88
N SER A 439 -7.99 -8.46 -36.85
CA SER A 439 -6.94 -7.84 -37.64
C SER A 439 -7.61 -6.83 -38.58
N SER A 440 -7.71 -5.56 -38.18
CA SER A 440 -7.68 -4.51 -39.19
C SER A 440 -6.21 -4.24 -39.44
N ASP A 441 -5.60 -4.76 -40.51
CA ASP A 441 -5.90 -4.31 -41.86
C ASP A 441 -6.26 -5.43 -42.85
N LEU A 442 -7.50 -5.41 -43.33
CA LEU A 442 -7.82 -6.00 -44.63
C LEU A 442 -7.10 -5.16 -45.71
N LYS A 443 -5.96 -5.66 -46.21
CA LYS A 443 -5.50 -5.27 -47.56
C LYS A 443 -6.55 -5.76 -48.55
N LEU A 444 -7.54 -4.92 -48.87
CA LEU A 444 -8.40 -5.19 -50.01
C LEU A 444 -7.54 -5.25 -51.27
N ASN A 445 -7.67 -6.33 -52.04
CA ASN A 445 -7.04 -6.49 -53.35
C ASN A 445 -7.57 -5.45 -54.39
N LYS A 446 -8.55 -4.62 -54.03
CA LYS A 446 -9.00 -3.44 -54.76
C LYS A 446 -9.33 -2.29 -53.78
N LYS A 447 -8.81 -1.10 -54.04
CA LYS A 447 -9.06 0.09 -53.23
C LYS A 447 -10.55 0.47 -53.28
N LEU A 448 -11.24 0.41 -52.15
CA LEU A 448 -12.60 0.93 -51.99
C LEU A 448 -12.64 2.42 -52.37
N SER A 449 -13.50 2.78 -53.31
CA SER A 449 -13.74 4.15 -53.74
C SER A 449 -15.20 4.54 -53.49
N LEU A 450 -15.41 5.69 -52.86
CA LEU A 450 -16.73 6.31 -52.67
C LEU A 450 -16.75 7.61 -53.46
N TYR A 451 -17.67 7.73 -54.42
CA TYR A 451 -17.77 8.94 -55.25
C TYR A 451 -19.22 9.30 -55.60
N PRO A 452 -19.57 10.58 -55.71
CA PRO A 452 -18.75 11.73 -55.31
C PRO A 452 -18.56 11.78 -53.78
N ASN A 453 -17.37 12.16 -53.34
CA ASN A 453 -17.07 12.46 -51.94
C ASN A 453 -16.23 13.75 -51.89
N PRO A 454 -16.83 14.92 -51.57
CA PRO A 454 -18.13 15.07 -50.90
C PRO A 454 -19.37 14.75 -51.75
N ALA A 455 -20.37 14.13 -51.13
CA ALA A 455 -21.63 13.68 -51.73
C ALA A 455 -22.76 14.71 -51.56
N VAL A 456 -23.67 14.79 -52.53
CA VAL A 456 -24.89 15.63 -52.44
C VAL A 456 -26.10 14.75 -52.18
N ASP A 457 -26.53 13.96 -53.16
CA ASP A 457 -27.73 13.12 -53.01
C ASP A 457 -27.41 11.63 -52.94
N ASP A 458 -26.37 11.19 -53.64
CA ASP A 458 -26.03 9.78 -53.78
C ASP A 458 -24.51 9.55 -53.69
N ILE A 459 -24.14 8.35 -53.27
CA ILE A 459 -22.76 7.83 -53.21
C ILE A 459 -22.71 6.53 -54.00
N HIS A 460 -21.84 6.47 -55.00
CA HIS A 460 -21.47 5.25 -55.71
C HIS A 460 -20.35 4.53 -54.98
N ILE A 461 -20.43 3.21 -54.98
CA ILE A 461 -19.49 2.31 -54.31
C ILE A 461 -18.75 1.54 -55.39
N GLU A 462 -17.43 1.65 -55.43
CA GLU A 462 -16.58 0.88 -56.35
C GLU A 462 -15.52 0.12 -55.56
N GLY A 463 -15.17 -1.08 -56.03
CA GLY A 463 -14.18 -1.94 -55.40
C GLY A 463 -14.71 -2.84 -54.28
N LEU A 464 -16.03 -2.89 -54.10
CA LEU A 464 -16.72 -3.83 -53.20
C LEU A 464 -17.78 -4.64 -53.95
N SER A 465 -17.86 -5.93 -53.66
CA SER A 465 -18.96 -6.83 -54.07
C SER A 465 -19.66 -7.38 -52.82
N ASP A 466 -20.84 -7.99 -53.01
CA ASP A 466 -21.53 -8.78 -51.97
C ASP A 466 -21.95 -8.00 -50.70
N ILE A 467 -22.27 -6.71 -50.86
CA ILE A 467 -22.76 -5.86 -49.78
C ILE A 467 -24.17 -6.30 -49.40
N LYS A 468 -24.33 -6.85 -48.19
CA LYS A 468 -25.64 -7.26 -47.66
C LYS A 468 -26.45 -6.07 -47.20
N SER A 469 -25.81 -5.15 -46.47
CA SER A 469 -26.43 -3.93 -45.94
C SER A 469 -25.37 -2.88 -45.63
N TYR A 470 -25.79 -1.65 -45.34
CA TYR A 470 -24.94 -0.56 -44.88
C TYR A 470 -25.53 0.15 -43.68
N LYS A 471 -24.67 0.81 -42.91
CA LYS A 471 -25.01 1.68 -41.77
C LYS A 471 -24.23 3.00 -41.86
N ILE A 472 -24.88 4.12 -41.56
CA ILE A 472 -24.26 5.44 -41.54
C ILE A 472 -24.34 6.00 -40.14
N TYR A 473 -23.22 6.44 -39.60
CA TYR A 473 -23.09 7.05 -38.29
C TYR A 473 -22.65 8.50 -38.43
N ASP A 474 -23.19 9.37 -37.58
CA ASP A 474 -22.66 10.73 -37.42
C ASP A 474 -21.34 10.73 -36.61
N THR A 475 -20.70 11.88 -36.47
CA THR A 475 -19.40 12.01 -35.78
C THR A 475 -19.44 11.68 -34.29
N SER A 476 -20.64 11.60 -33.69
CA SER A 476 -20.80 11.17 -32.30
C SER A 476 -20.93 9.64 -32.15
N GLY A 477 -20.96 8.91 -33.27
CA GLY A 477 -21.15 7.46 -33.31
C GLY A 477 -22.61 7.02 -33.29
N ARG A 478 -23.57 7.95 -33.42
CA ARG A 478 -25.00 7.62 -33.49
C ARG A 478 -25.39 7.15 -34.89
N LEU A 479 -26.12 6.04 -34.97
CA LEU A 479 -26.68 5.52 -36.22
C LEU A 479 -27.75 6.47 -36.76
N VAL A 480 -27.56 6.99 -37.98
CA VAL A 480 -28.46 7.97 -38.62
C VAL A 480 -29.17 7.43 -39.86
N LYS A 481 -28.65 6.37 -40.49
CA LYS A 481 -29.29 5.70 -41.63
C LYS A 481 -28.78 4.27 -41.78
N GLU A 482 -29.64 3.35 -42.21
CA GLU A 482 -29.23 2.00 -42.62
C GLU A 482 -30.11 1.52 -43.77
N GLY A 483 -29.65 0.50 -44.50
CA GLY A 483 -30.41 -0.10 -45.57
C GLY A 483 -29.59 -1.07 -46.41
N ASN A 484 -30.15 -1.47 -47.54
CA ASN A 484 -29.46 -2.31 -48.53
C ASN A 484 -29.13 -1.43 -49.75
N PRO A 485 -27.89 -1.47 -50.27
CA PRO A 485 -27.55 -0.70 -51.45
C PRO A 485 -28.30 -1.27 -52.66
N ASN A 486 -28.79 -0.37 -53.52
CA ASN A 486 -29.48 -0.76 -54.75
C ASN A 486 -28.52 -0.46 -55.90
N ARG A 487 -27.97 -1.50 -56.57
CA ARG A 487 -27.06 -1.35 -57.73
C ARG A 487 -25.87 -0.39 -57.46
N ASP A 488 -25.07 -0.72 -56.44
CA ASP A 488 -23.81 -0.02 -56.10
C ASP A 488 -23.95 1.44 -55.65
N MET A 489 -25.15 1.86 -55.22
CA MET A 489 -25.43 3.24 -54.83
C MET A 489 -26.15 3.35 -53.48
N ILE A 490 -25.82 4.39 -52.72
CA ILE A 490 -26.47 4.77 -51.45
C ILE A 490 -26.99 6.20 -51.57
N ASN A 491 -28.29 6.38 -51.38
CA ASN A 491 -28.89 7.71 -51.29
C ASN A 491 -28.64 8.32 -49.90
N VAL A 492 -28.08 9.51 -49.86
CA VAL A 492 -27.73 10.31 -48.67
C VAL A 492 -28.41 11.68 -48.65
N SER A 493 -29.33 11.97 -49.57
CA SER A 493 -30.06 13.24 -49.68
C SER A 493 -30.71 13.69 -48.36
N SER A 494 -31.21 12.74 -47.57
CA SER A 494 -31.88 12.98 -46.28
C SER A 494 -30.94 13.37 -45.14
N LEU A 495 -29.62 13.28 -45.32
CA LEU A 495 -28.65 13.57 -44.27
C LEU A 495 -28.33 15.08 -44.23
N PRO A 496 -28.23 15.68 -43.03
CA PRO A 496 -27.67 17.02 -42.86
C PRO A 496 -26.24 17.14 -43.41
N LYS A 497 -25.79 18.37 -43.67
CA LYS A 497 -24.40 18.63 -44.05
C LYS A 497 -23.47 18.22 -42.90
N GLY A 498 -22.41 17.47 -43.20
CA GLY A 498 -21.50 16.98 -42.15
C GLY A 498 -20.60 15.83 -42.58
N ASN A 499 -19.79 15.37 -41.63
CA ASN A 499 -18.93 14.20 -41.78
C ASN A 499 -19.64 12.96 -41.27
N TYR A 500 -19.51 11.85 -41.99
CA TYR A 500 -20.18 10.60 -41.66
C TYR A 500 -19.23 9.41 -41.79
N ILE A 501 -19.48 8.38 -40.98
CA ILE A 501 -18.86 7.06 -41.09
C ILE A 501 -19.87 6.13 -41.76
N LEU A 502 -19.50 5.57 -42.90
CA LEU A 502 -20.28 4.58 -43.64
C LEU A 502 -19.67 3.19 -43.41
N GLN A 503 -20.45 2.30 -42.79
CA GLN A 503 -20.14 0.89 -42.61
C GLN A 503 -20.86 0.04 -43.65
N PHE A 504 -20.12 -0.83 -44.33
CA PHE A 504 -20.63 -1.88 -45.21
C PHE A 504 -20.59 -3.22 -44.47
N ILE A 505 -21.73 -3.90 -44.43
CA ILE A 505 -21.87 -5.23 -43.85
C ILE A 505 -21.82 -6.23 -45.00
N LEU A 506 -20.73 -6.99 -45.07
CA LEU A 506 -20.47 -8.03 -46.06
C LEU A 506 -20.85 -9.41 -45.50
N LYS A 507 -20.65 -10.47 -46.28
CA LYS A 507 -20.99 -11.83 -45.85
C LYS A 507 -20.28 -12.24 -44.56
N ASP A 508 -18.97 -11.97 -44.49
CA ASP A 508 -18.07 -12.48 -43.46
C ASP A 508 -17.32 -11.36 -42.72
N THR A 509 -17.59 -10.08 -43.02
CA THR A 509 -16.86 -8.94 -42.42
C THR A 509 -17.65 -7.63 -42.48
N THR A 510 -17.16 -6.60 -41.79
CA THR A 510 -17.66 -5.22 -41.86
C THR A 510 -16.52 -4.28 -42.25
N LEU A 511 -16.74 -3.41 -43.23
CA LEU A 511 -15.77 -2.40 -43.68
C LEU A 511 -16.28 -0.99 -43.40
N SER A 512 -15.41 -0.10 -42.92
CA SER A 512 -15.77 1.29 -42.62
C SER A 512 -15.04 2.26 -43.56
N SER A 513 -15.74 3.28 -44.02
CA SER A 513 -15.18 4.38 -44.82
C SER A 513 -15.81 5.72 -44.41
N LYS A 514 -15.19 6.83 -44.77
CA LYS A 514 -15.64 8.18 -44.42
C LYS A 514 -16.16 8.90 -45.67
N PHE A 515 -17.23 9.66 -45.52
CA PHE A 515 -17.67 10.60 -46.55
C PHE A 515 -18.17 11.92 -45.96
N ILE A 516 -18.17 12.95 -46.79
CA ILE A 516 -18.64 14.30 -46.46
C ILE A 516 -19.95 14.54 -47.19
N LYS A 517 -21.02 14.91 -46.48
CA LYS A 517 -22.29 15.38 -47.06
C LYS A 517 -22.22 16.89 -47.25
N LYS A 518 -22.39 17.35 -48.50
CA LYS A 518 -22.43 18.77 -48.89
C LYS A 518 -23.77 19.44 -48.65
#